data_AF-A0A7Z9WC70-F1
#
_entry.id   AF-A0A7Z9WC70-F1
#
_cell.length_a   1.000
_cell.length_b   1.000
_cell.length_c   1.000
_cell.angle_alpha   90.00
_cell.angle_beta   90.00
_cell.angle_gamma   90.00
#
_symmetry.space_group_name_H-M   'P 1'
#
loop_
_entity.id
_entity.type
_entity.pdbx_description
1 polymer ?
#
loop_
_entity_poly.entity_id
_entity_poly.type
_entity_poly.pdbx_seq_one_letter_code
_entity_poly.pdbx_strand_id
1 'polypeptide(L)'
;MERAHIIVQLVHIQGPFRGKIQEFTQDRILIGRHPSCDLQFPPDLAVVSRRHAEIVREGNRFKLIDQSANGTFVNGKRVKEGYLRDGDVLTIAQGGPKVSFLTQVSDTPLGEKAQEETSPPQMHQVPEPTPTPQAPSPPSPPHPTPVRDTSQVSYKEAKVNLVIQFGPTLRSFDKVPVTMGKGPACQFQIDHPSLLDRHAEIFYVEGQYWIKDLTGRHLVSINGNPIDLGAPLNPDDILSLTPEGPAFKFLGGGRLLEVEIDAQSPQPSHSNSGEPLEEAPQRKKKKMHQWERQGPFFQNT
;
A
#
# COMPACT_ATOMS: atom_id res chain seq x y z
N MET A 1 -26.19 24.64 -1.40
CA MET A 1 -25.44 23.68 -2.23
C MET A 1 -24.26 23.22 -1.40
N GLU A 2 -24.36 22.01 -0.87
CA GLU A 2 -23.32 21.38 -0.06
C GLU A 2 -22.11 21.10 -0.96
N ARG A 3 -20.93 21.61 -0.59
CA ARG A 3 -19.72 21.38 -1.37
C ARG A 3 -19.21 19.98 -1.04
N ALA A 4 -18.97 19.17 -2.06
CA ALA A 4 -18.34 17.86 -1.88
C ALA A 4 -17.04 18.03 -1.09
N HIS A 5 -16.87 17.26 -0.02
CA HIS A 5 -15.62 17.19 0.73
C HIS A 5 -14.62 16.39 -0.12
N ILE A 6 -13.66 17.10 -0.72
CA ILE A 6 -12.63 16.48 -1.55
C ILE A 6 -11.31 16.57 -0.81
N ILE A 7 -10.74 15.41 -0.48
CA ILE A 7 -9.43 15.27 0.13
C ILE A 7 -8.41 15.10 -1.00
N VAL A 8 -7.40 15.94 -1.04
CA VAL A 8 -6.26 15.81 -1.93
C VAL A 8 -5.19 14.95 -1.26
N GLN A 9 -4.77 13.88 -1.91
CA GLN A 9 -3.63 13.08 -1.49
C GLN A 9 -2.44 13.35 -2.41
N LEU A 10 -1.30 13.71 -1.80
CA LEU A 10 -0.02 13.83 -2.46
C LEU A 10 0.88 12.67 -2.01
N VAL A 11 1.13 11.74 -2.94
CA VAL A 11 1.95 10.55 -2.70
C VAL A 11 3.37 10.83 -3.15
N HIS A 12 4.34 10.81 -2.22
CA HIS A 12 5.73 11.11 -2.54
C HIS A 12 6.41 9.92 -3.24
N ILE A 13 6.65 10.07 -4.55
CA ILE A 13 7.29 9.05 -5.39
C ILE A 13 8.82 9.14 -5.31
N GLN A 14 9.36 10.37 -5.32
CA GLN A 14 10.79 10.64 -5.34
C GLN A 14 11.11 11.84 -4.47
N GLY A 15 12.24 11.79 -3.76
CA GLY A 15 12.73 12.88 -2.91
C GLY A 15 12.76 12.50 -1.42
N PRO A 16 12.90 13.49 -0.53
CA PRO A 16 13.19 13.27 0.89
C PRO A 16 12.06 12.57 1.67
N PHE A 17 10.86 12.55 1.12
CA PHE A 17 9.69 11.92 1.74
C PHE A 17 9.18 10.71 0.95
N ARG A 18 10.01 10.08 0.10
CA ARG A 18 9.61 8.92 -0.71
C ARG A 18 8.83 7.89 0.12
N GLY A 19 7.69 7.43 -0.41
CA GLY A 19 6.78 6.48 0.25
C GLY A 19 5.77 7.12 1.20
N LYS A 20 5.95 8.39 1.59
CA LYS A 20 5.01 9.12 2.43
C LYS A 20 3.79 9.57 1.64
N ILE A 21 2.62 9.54 2.26
CA ILE A 21 1.39 10.14 1.73
C ILE A 21 1.05 11.33 2.63
N GLN A 22 0.69 12.46 2.02
CA GLN A 22 0.17 13.61 2.73
C GLN A 22 -1.20 13.97 2.19
N GLU A 23 -2.13 14.18 3.11
CA GLU A 23 -3.52 14.48 2.82
C GLU A 23 -3.82 15.94 3.15
N PHE A 24 -4.57 16.59 2.28
CA PHE A 24 -4.94 17.98 2.41
C PHE A 24 -6.44 18.11 2.14
N THR A 25 -7.14 18.75 3.06
CA THR A 25 -8.56 19.08 2.93
C THR A 25 -8.79 20.53 2.51
N GLN A 26 -7.71 21.32 2.45
CA GLN A 26 -7.78 22.72 2.08
C GLN A 26 -8.03 22.89 0.57
N ASP A 27 -8.78 23.93 0.23
CA ASP A 27 -9.01 24.34 -1.17
C ASP A 27 -7.73 24.90 -1.83
N ARG A 28 -6.69 25.21 -1.03
CA ARG A 28 -5.40 25.68 -1.52
C ARG A 28 -4.27 24.98 -0.77
N ILE A 29 -3.32 24.45 -1.53
CA ILE A 29 -2.14 23.74 -1.02
C ILE A 29 -0.90 24.43 -1.58
N LEU A 30 -0.13 25.06 -0.71
CA LEU A 30 1.14 25.70 -1.04
C LEU A 30 2.28 24.68 -1.00
N ILE A 31 3.08 24.63 -2.06
CA ILE A 31 4.20 23.71 -2.21
C ILE A 31 5.50 24.51 -2.26
N GLY A 32 6.48 24.15 -1.43
CA GLY A 32 7.79 24.80 -1.46
C GLY A 32 8.65 24.46 -0.26
N ARG A 33 9.83 25.09 -0.15
CA ARG A 33 10.75 24.89 0.99
C ARG A 33 10.53 25.86 2.15
N HIS A 34 9.65 26.85 1.99
CA HIS A 34 9.36 27.81 3.04
C HIS A 34 8.46 27.17 4.10
N PRO A 35 8.64 27.47 5.41
CA PRO A 35 7.81 26.91 6.48
C PRO A 35 6.33 27.32 6.42
N SER A 36 5.97 28.31 5.60
CA SER A 36 4.57 28.68 5.38
C SER A 36 3.86 27.85 4.29
N CYS A 37 4.53 26.84 3.73
CA CYS A 37 3.95 25.95 2.72
C CYS A 37 3.32 24.74 3.39
N ASP A 38 2.14 24.33 2.93
CA ASP A 38 1.44 23.13 3.42
C ASP A 38 2.23 21.86 3.07
N LEU A 39 2.70 21.78 1.83
CA LEU A 39 3.68 20.79 1.40
C LEU A 39 5.10 21.39 1.50
N GLN A 40 5.66 21.30 2.70
CA GLN A 40 7.01 21.79 2.97
C GLN A 40 8.08 20.76 2.61
N PHE A 41 8.95 21.10 1.66
CA PHE A 41 10.20 20.38 1.41
C PHE A 41 11.35 20.87 2.32
N PRO A 42 12.38 20.04 2.55
CA PRO A 42 13.53 20.40 3.36
C PRO A 42 14.17 21.73 2.91
N PRO A 43 14.58 22.59 3.86
CA PRO A 43 15.05 23.95 3.56
C PRO A 43 16.37 23.98 2.77
N ASP A 44 17.16 22.92 2.87
CA ASP A 44 18.43 22.65 2.18
C ASP A 44 18.24 22.18 0.74
N LEU A 45 17.03 21.78 0.35
CA LEU A 45 16.71 21.36 -1.01
C LEU A 45 16.57 22.57 -1.95
N ALA A 46 17.70 23.17 -2.34
CA ALA A 46 17.78 24.43 -3.07
C ALA A 46 17.11 24.41 -4.46
N VAL A 47 16.96 23.23 -5.08
CA VAL A 47 16.23 23.07 -6.34
C VAL A 47 14.76 23.44 -6.20
N VAL A 48 14.17 23.27 -5.01
CA VAL A 48 12.80 23.68 -4.71
C VAL A 48 12.78 25.15 -4.26
N SER A 49 11.85 25.92 -4.82
CA SER A 49 11.73 27.34 -4.49
C SER A 49 11.02 27.52 -3.15
N ARG A 50 11.23 28.66 -2.48
CA ARG A 50 10.57 28.97 -1.19
C ARG A 50 9.06 28.79 -1.28
N ARG A 51 8.46 29.42 -2.30
CA ARG A 51 7.11 29.14 -2.81
C ARG A 51 7.30 28.66 -4.24
N HIS A 52 7.07 27.37 -4.48
CA HIS A 52 7.39 26.74 -5.75
C HIS A 52 6.16 26.60 -6.63
N ALA A 53 5.10 26.02 -6.09
CA ALA A 53 3.84 25.88 -6.78
C ALA A 53 2.69 25.98 -5.78
N GLU A 54 1.48 26.12 -6.30
CA GLU A 54 0.27 25.95 -5.51
C GLU A 54 -0.75 25.13 -6.28
N ILE A 55 -1.53 24.35 -5.55
CA ILE A 55 -2.69 23.65 -6.07
C ILE A 55 -3.91 24.39 -5.52
N VAL A 56 -4.79 24.83 -6.43
CA VAL A 56 -5.99 25.58 -6.11
C VAL A 56 -7.21 24.81 -6.59
N ARG A 57 -8.20 24.64 -5.74
CA ARG A 57 -9.47 24.02 -6.07
C ARG A 57 -10.37 25.03 -6.79
N GLU A 58 -10.82 24.67 -7.98
CA GLU A 58 -11.81 25.39 -8.77
C GLU A 58 -13.02 24.47 -9.01
N GLY A 59 -14.04 24.60 -8.15
CA GLY A 59 -15.21 23.71 -8.15
C GLY A 59 -14.84 22.28 -7.75
N ASN A 60 -14.96 21.34 -8.70
CA ASN A 60 -14.61 19.92 -8.50
C ASN A 60 -13.27 19.55 -9.17
N ARG A 61 -12.49 20.54 -9.61
CA ARG A 61 -11.19 20.34 -10.25
C ARG A 61 -10.11 21.04 -9.44
N PHE A 62 -8.87 20.59 -9.63
CA PHE A 62 -7.70 21.21 -9.03
C PHE A 62 -6.79 21.73 -10.12
N LYS A 63 -6.29 22.94 -9.93
CA LYS A 63 -5.39 23.63 -10.85
C LYS A 63 -4.05 23.81 -10.18
N LEU A 64 -3.00 23.33 -10.82
CA LEU A 64 -1.62 23.60 -10.44
C LEU A 64 -1.17 24.94 -11.04
N ILE A 65 -0.51 25.77 -10.25
CA ILE A 65 0.06 27.06 -10.67
C ILE A 65 1.53 27.08 -10.25
N ASP A 66 2.43 27.22 -11.23
CA ASP A 66 3.88 27.28 -11.01
C ASP A 66 4.34 28.71 -10.72
N GLN A 67 4.96 28.90 -9.56
CA GLN A 67 5.57 30.17 -9.10
C GLN A 67 7.10 30.05 -8.97
N SER A 68 7.68 28.95 -9.47
CA SER A 68 9.06 28.59 -9.21
C SER A 68 10.05 29.18 -10.21
N ALA A 69 11.34 29.17 -9.81
CA ALA A 69 12.44 29.49 -10.71
C ALA A 69 12.77 28.32 -11.68
N ASN A 70 12.73 27.08 -11.17
CA ASN A 70 13.17 25.88 -11.90
C ASN A 70 12.05 25.17 -12.67
N GLY A 71 10.83 25.70 -12.62
CA GLY A 71 9.63 25.15 -13.26
C GLY A 71 9.04 23.94 -12.53
N THR A 72 7.73 23.77 -12.71
CA THR A 72 6.99 22.59 -12.27
C THR A 72 6.59 21.76 -13.50
N PHE A 73 6.61 20.44 -13.37
CA PHE A 73 6.29 19.53 -14.47
C PHE A 73 5.15 18.60 -14.08
N VAL A 74 4.22 18.37 -15.00
CA VAL A 74 3.15 17.37 -14.86
C VAL A 74 3.39 16.29 -15.91
N ASN A 75 3.53 15.04 -15.47
CA ASN A 75 3.85 13.89 -16.33
C ASN A 75 5.06 14.15 -17.25
N GLY A 76 6.09 14.80 -16.72
CA GLY A 76 7.31 15.16 -17.44
C GLY A 76 7.23 16.39 -18.35
N LYS A 77 6.04 16.99 -18.53
CA LYS A 77 5.86 18.22 -19.32
C LYS A 77 5.86 19.44 -18.40
N ARG A 78 6.68 20.44 -18.72
CA ARG A 78 6.72 21.70 -17.96
C ARG A 78 5.39 22.44 -18.12
N VAL A 79 4.81 22.88 -17.03
CA VAL A 79 3.55 23.65 -17.03
C VAL A 79 3.71 24.94 -16.24
N LYS A 80 3.08 26.02 -16.72
CA LYS A 80 2.95 27.26 -15.95
C LYS A 80 1.67 27.26 -15.12
N GLU A 81 0.61 26.74 -15.71
CA GLU A 81 -0.65 26.41 -15.07
C GLU A 81 -1.28 25.21 -15.77
N GLY A 82 -2.06 24.42 -15.05
CA GLY A 82 -2.75 23.28 -15.64
C GLY A 82 -3.69 22.59 -14.66
N TYR A 83 -4.79 22.05 -15.18
CA TYR A 83 -5.69 21.22 -14.37
C TYR A 83 -5.06 19.86 -14.12
N LEU A 84 -5.05 19.47 -12.86
CA LEU A 84 -4.60 18.17 -12.41
C LEU A 84 -5.72 17.14 -12.52
N ARG A 85 -5.32 15.92 -12.85
CA ARG A 85 -6.15 14.73 -12.84
C ARG A 85 -5.57 13.74 -11.85
N ASP A 86 -6.44 12.88 -11.32
CA ASP A 86 -6.00 11.78 -10.47
C ASP A 86 -4.96 10.92 -11.21
N GLY A 87 -3.88 10.62 -10.51
CA GLY A 87 -2.74 9.86 -11.02
C GLY A 87 -1.64 10.72 -11.64
N ASP A 88 -1.86 12.03 -11.85
CA ASP A 88 -0.84 12.92 -12.42
C ASP A 88 0.41 12.96 -11.53
N VAL A 89 1.58 12.83 -12.16
CA VAL A 89 2.87 12.91 -11.48
C VAL A 89 3.41 14.33 -11.60
N LEU A 90 3.47 15.04 -10.48
CA LEU A 90 4.05 16.36 -10.35
C LEU A 90 5.53 16.23 -10.03
N THR A 91 6.40 16.85 -10.83
CA THR A 91 7.83 17.02 -10.51
C THR A 91 8.07 18.47 -10.09
N ILE A 92 8.53 18.64 -8.86
CA ILE A 92 8.76 19.92 -8.21
C ILE A 92 10.23 20.30 -8.46
N ALA A 93 10.48 21.18 -9.43
CA ALA A 93 11.79 21.49 -10.01
C ALA A 93 12.36 20.40 -10.93
N GLN A 94 13.11 20.81 -11.95
CA GLN A 94 13.88 19.88 -12.78
C GLN A 94 14.87 19.08 -11.90
N GLY A 95 14.76 17.75 -11.93
CA GLY A 95 15.57 16.85 -11.09
C GLY A 95 15.18 16.84 -9.60
N GLY A 96 14.08 17.50 -9.22
CA GLY A 96 13.61 17.57 -7.85
C GLY A 96 12.61 16.47 -7.46
N PRO A 97 11.90 16.65 -6.32
CA PRO A 97 10.94 15.68 -5.81
C PRO A 97 9.80 15.41 -6.77
N LYS A 98 9.27 14.19 -6.74
CA LYS A 98 8.07 13.79 -7.50
C LYS A 98 6.97 13.39 -6.55
N VAL A 99 5.77 13.91 -6.78
CA VAL A 99 4.57 13.58 -6.04
C VAL A 99 3.43 13.21 -7.00
N SER A 100 2.67 12.16 -6.72
CA SER A 100 1.44 11.85 -7.44
C SER A 100 0.27 12.60 -6.82
N PHE A 101 -0.58 13.18 -7.65
CA PHE A 101 -1.79 13.89 -7.25
C PHE A 101 -3.02 12.98 -7.35
N LEU A 102 -3.80 12.90 -6.28
CA LEU A 102 -5.05 12.15 -6.22
C LEU A 102 -6.11 12.94 -5.45
N THR A 103 -7.36 12.75 -5.81
CA THR A 103 -8.53 13.26 -5.10
C THR A 103 -9.39 12.11 -4.57
N GLN A 104 -9.92 12.27 -3.36
CA GLN A 104 -10.88 11.38 -2.73
C GLN A 104 -12.12 12.21 -2.39
N VAL A 105 -13.29 11.79 -2.85
CA VAL A 105 -14.56 12.39 -2.44
C VAL A 105 -15.05 11.61 -1.23
N SER A 106 -15.19 12.27 -0.08
CA SER A 106 -15.79 11.67 1.11
C SER A 106 -17.21 12.19 1.27
N ASP A 107 -18.20 11.30 1.14
CA ASP A 107 -19.63 11.59 1.32
C ASP A 107 -20.09 11.41 2.79
N THR A 108 -19.20 11.63 3.76
CA THR A 108 -19.54 11.45 5.17
C THR A 108 -19.41 12.78 5.92
N PRO A 109 -20.52 13.42 6.32
CA PRO A 109 -20.44 14.46 7.34
C PRO A 109 -19.90 13.83 8.63
N LEU A 110 -18.90 14.46 9.25
CA LEU A 110 -18.50 14.16 10.61
C LEU A 110 -19.70 14.47 11.53
N GLY A 111 -20.55 13.47 11.75
CA GLY A 111 -21.59 13.44 12.76
C GLY A 111 -21.09 12.68 13.99
N GLU A 112 -21.27 13.30 15.14
CA GLU A 112 -20.82 12.94 16.49
C GLU A 112 -20.90 11.46 16.90
N LYS A 113 -19.86 11.06 17.66
CA LYS A 113 -19.93 9.95 18.62
C LYS A 113 -20.97 10.26 19.72
N ALA A 114 -21.95 9.36 19.89
CA ALA A 114 -22.66 9.05 21.14
C ALA A 114 -23.20 7.61 20.99
N GLN A 115 -22.59 6.58 21.58
CA GLN A 115 -22.91 5.99 22.90
C GLN A 115 -24.38 5.57 23.10
N GLU A 116 -24.52 4.31 23.58
CA GLU A 116 -25.73 3.54 23.92
C GLU A 116 -26.56 3.04 22.72
N GLU A 117 -26.79 1.73 22.53
CA GLU A 117 -27.29 0.80 23.53
C GLU A 117 -26.50 -0.52 23.63
N THR A 118 -26.21 -0.85 24.89
CA THR A 118 -25.87 -2.17 25.38
C THR A 118 -27.09 -3.09 25.33
N SER A 119 -26.89 -4.33 24.89
CA SER A 119 -27.69 -5.48 25.34
C SER A 119 -26.96 -6.79 25.01
N PRO A 120 -26.60 -7.57 26.03
CA PRO A 120 -26.86 -9.01 26.04
C PRO A 120 -27.63 -9.41 27.33
N PRO A 121 -28.13 -10.64 27.52
CA PRO A 121 -28.30 -11.78 26.62
C PRO A 121 -29.75 -12.36 26.66
N GLN A 122 -30.09 -13.31 25.77
CA GLN A 122 -31.12 -14.30 26.13
C GLN A 122 -30.82 -15.69 25.55
N MET A 123 -30.48 -16.60 26.47
CA MET A 123 -30.55 -18.05 26.33
C MET A 123 -31.98 -18.50 26.02
N HIS A 124 -32.09 -19.77 25.60
CA HIS A 124 -33.23 -20.70 25.49
C HIS A 124 -33.49 -21.10 24.03
N GLN A 125 -33.53 -22.37 23.60
CA GLN A 125 -33.39 -23.69 24.22
C GLN A 125 -33.15 -24.72 23.07
N VAL A 126 -32.46 -25.82 23.39
CA VAL A 126 -32.27 -27.03 22.56
C VAL A 126 -33.58 -27.85 22.59
N PRO A 127 -33.97 -28.56 21.51
CA PRO A 127 -34.02 -30.02 21.63
C PRO A 127 -33.62 -30.81 20.36
N GLU A 128 -32.79 -31.84 20.54
CA GLU A 128 -32.82 -33.10 19.78
C GLU A 128 -33.50 -34.16 20.69
N PRO A 129 -34.12 -35.27 20.20
CA PRO A 129 -33.44 -36.31 19.40
C PRO A 129 -34.29 -37.05 18.32
N THR A 130 -33.59 -37.94 17.60
CA THR A 130 -33.94 -38.86 16.48
C THR A 130 -34.97 -39.97 16.84
N PRO A 131 -35.52 -40.77 15.88
CA PRO A 131 -34.81 -41.97 15.35
C PRO A 131 -35.06 -42.34 13.85
N THR A 132 -34.05 -42.96 13.24
CA THR A 132 -34.06 -43.77 11.99
C THR A 132 -34.71 -45.14 12.23
N PRO A 133 -35.27 -45.86 11.22
CA PRO A 133 -34.45 -46.84 10.46
C PRO A 133 -34.94 -47.20 9.04
N GLN A 134 -34.02 -47.40 8.07
CA GLN A 134 -33.92 -48.61 7.21
C GLN A 134 -32.88 -48.46 6.07
N ALA A 135 -32.03 -49.48 5.94
CA ALA A 135 -31.26 -49.89 4.76
C ALA A 135 -31.74 -51.33 4.37
N PRO A 136 -31.55 -51.91 3.16
CA PRO A 136 -30.34 -51.91 2.29
C PRO A 136 -30.62 -51.68 0.76
N SER A 137 -29.68 -51.30 -0.12
CA SER A 137 -28.60 -52.10 -0.76
C SER A 137 -27.77 -51.21 -1.75
N PRO A 138 -26.51 -51.55 -2.13
CA PRO A 138 -25.63 -50.78 -3.05
C PRO A 138 -25.76 -51.27 -4.52
N PRO A 139 -25.01 -50.81 -5.57
CA PRO A 139 -23.87 -49.86 -5.64
C PRO A 139 -23.91 -48.83 -6.81
N SER A 140 -23.06 -47.79 -6.73
CA SER A 140 -22.16 -47.29 -7.79
C SER A 140 -21.51 -46.00 -7.27
N PRO A 141 -20.19 -45.80 -7.43
CA PRO A 141 -19.58 -44.53 -7.08
C PRO A 141 -20.18 -43.45 -8.00
N PRO A 142 -20.83 -42.40 -7.49
CA PRO A 142 -21.00 -41.22 -8.31
C PRO A 142 -19.58 -40.69 -8.59
N HIS A 143 -19.31 -40.50 -9.87
CA HIS A 143 -18.17 -39.74 -10.38
C HIS A 143 -17.87 -38.55 -9.47
N PRO A 144 -16.61 -38.13 -9.31
CA PRO A 144 -16.33 -36.83 -8.71
C PRO A 144 -17.23 -35.82 -9.43
N THR A 145 -18.13 -35.21 -8.67
CA THR A 145 -18.82 -33.98 -9.08
C THR A 145 -17.81 -33.14 -9.84
N PRO A 146 -18.13 -32.61 -11.02
CA PRO A 146 -17.23 -31.65 -11.65
C PRO A 146 -17.00 -30.58 -10.58
N VAL A 147 -15.77 -30.52 -10.10
CA VAL A 147 -15.23 -29.38 -9.37
C VAL A 147 -15.74 -28.20 -10.18
N ARG A 148 -16.55 -27.33 -9.57
CA ARG A 148 -17.04 -26.15 -10.28
C ARG A 148 -15.80 -25.48 -10.82
N ASP A 149 -15.63 -25.58 -12.13
CA ASP A 149 -14.54 -25.01 -12.86
C ASP A 149 -14.76 -23.50 -12.78
N THR A 150 -14.21 -22.88 -11.73
CA THR A 150 -14.26 -21.43 -11.50
C THR A 150 -13.27 -20.70 -12.40
N SER A 151 -12.85 -21.31 -13.51
CA SER A 151 -12.03 -20.68 -14.55
C SER A 151 -12.69 -19.46 -15.20
N GLN A 152 -13.94 -19.12 -14.84
CA GLN A 152 -14.60 -17.90 -15.30
C GLN A 152 -15.32 -17.15 -14.17
N VAL A 153 -14.60 -16.59 -13.20
CA VAL A 153 -15.08 -15.34 -12.62
C VAL A 153 -14.92 -14.28 -13.71
N SER A 154 -15.99 -13.98 -14.44
CA SER A 154 -16.03 -12.91 -15.44
C SER A 154 -16.15 -11.56 -14.72
N TYR A 155 -15.03 -11.01 -14.30
CA TYR A 155 -14.96 -9.63 -13.83
C TYR A 155 -14.86 -8.69 -15.04
N LYS A 156 -15.80 -7.75 -15.14
CA LYS A 156 -15.80 -6.73 -16.20
C LYS A 156 -14.71 -5.70 -15.93
N GLU A 157 -14.24 -5.07 -17.00
CA GLU A 157 -13.31 -3.94 -16.94
C GLU A 157 -13.90 -2.85 -16.04
N ALA A 158 -13.21 -2.54 -14.95
CA ALA A 158 -13.61 -1.51 -13.99
C ALA A 158 -12.72 -0.29 -14.17
N LYS A 159 -13.34 0.89 -14.26
CA LYS A 159 -12.63 2.17 -14.40
C LYS A 159 -12.23 2.68 -13.02
N VAL A 160 -11.22 2.05 -12.44
CA VAL A 160 -10.62 2.41 -11.17
C VAL A 160 -9.11 2.57 -11.33
N ASN A 161 -8.52 3.45 -10.53
CA ASN A 161 -7.10 3.72 -10.60
C ASN A 161 -6.31 2.62 -9.90
N LEU A 162 -5.24 2.12 -10.54
CA LEU A 162 -4.28 1.22 -9.93
C LEU A 162 -2.89 1.77 -10.18
N VAL A 163 -2.13 2.02 -9.11
CA VAL A 163 -0.77 2.52 -9.15
C VAL A 163 0.15 1.47 -8.55
N ILE A 164 1.11 1.02 -9.35
CA ILE A 164 2.10 0.01 -8.97
C ILE A 164 3.49 0.62 -9.08
N GLN A 165 4.22 0.62 -7.96
CA GLN A 165 5.62 1.02 -7.91
C GLN A 165 6.50 -0.22 -7.70
N PHE A 166 7.44 -0.45 -8.64
CA PHE A 166 8.47 -1.49 -8.56
C PHE A 166 9.83 -0.90 -8.94
N GLY A 167 10.75 -0.83 -7.99
CA GLY A 167 12.05 -0.19 -8.11
C GLY A 167 11.92 1.29 -8.55
N PRO A 168 12.57 1.70 -9.65
CA PRO A 168 12.40 3.04 -10.24
C PRO A 168 11.14 3.18 -11.11
N THR A 169 10.45 2.07 -11.40
CA THR A 169 9.32 2.04 -12.33
C THR A 169 8.02 2.30 -11.58
N LEU A 170 7.32 3.36 -11.95
CA LEU A 170 5.95 3.64 -11.52
C LEU A 170 5.03 3.49 -12.73
N ARG A 171 4.00 2.66 -12.60
CA ARG A 171 2.96 2.54 -13.62
C ARG A 171 1.60 2.81 -13.01
N SER A 172 0.84 3.69 -13.67
CA SER A 172 -0.55 3.98 -13.34
C SER A 172 -1.44 3.39 -14.41
N PHE A 173 -2.54 2.81 -13.98
CA PHE A 173 -3.60 2.27 -14.81
C PHE A 173 -4.91 2.93 -14.41
N ASP A 174 -5.66 3.43 -15.38
CA ASP A 174 -6.98 4.03 -15.19
C ASP A 174 -8.11 2.99 -15.25
N LYS A 175 -7.74 1.73 -15.48
CA LYS A 175 -8.63 0.59 -15.62
C LYS A 175 -7.98 -0.70 -15.13
N VAL A 176 -8.81 -1.59 -14.60
CA VAL A 176 -8.47 -2.96 -14.25
C VAL A 176 -9.45 -3.91 -14.97
N PRO A 177 -9.09 -5.18 -15.25
CA PRO A 177 -7.96 -5.93 -14.70
C PRO A 177 -6.60 -5.49 -15.22
N VAL A 178 -5.58 -5.59 -14.35
CA VAL A 178 -4.17 -5.37 -14.68
C VAL A 178 -3.40 -6.67 -14.46
N THR A 179 -2.89 -7.26 -15.54
CA THR A 179 -2.03 -8.45 -15.50
C THR A 179 -0.56 -8.06 -15.27
N MET A 180 0.09 -8.79 -14.35
CA MET A 180 1.47 -8.61 -13.92
C MET A 180 2.28 -9.89 -14.19
N GLY A 181 3.54 -9.73 -14.61
CA GLY A 181 4.43 -10.87 -14.88
C GLY A 181 5.66 -10.49 -15.70
N LYS A 182 6.46 -11.49 -16.06
CA LYS A 182 7.68 -11.33 -16.86
C LYS A 182 7.41 -11.11 -18.34
N GLY A 183 6.28 -11.63 -18.82
CA GLY A 183 5.98 -11.73 -20.24
C GLY A 183 5.65 -10.37 -20.86
N PRO A 184 5.95 -10.17 -22.15
CA PRO A 184 5.67 -8.91 -22.85
C PRO A 184 4.17 -8.63 -23.03
N ALA A 185 3.30 -9.64 -22.81
CA ALA A 185 1.85 -9.49 -22.83
C ALA A 185 1.27 -8.93 -21.52
N CYS A 186 2.09 -8.80 -20.46
CA CYS A 186 1.63 -8.22 -19.20
C CYS A 186 1.56 -6.69 -19.28
N GLN A 187 0.48 -6.13 -18.74
CA GLN A 187 0.28 -4.68 -18.66
C GLN A 187 1.26 -4.04 -17.66
N PHE A 188 1.66 -4.78 -16.61
CA PHE A 188 2.77 -4.46 -15.72
C PHE A 188 3.86 -5.51 -15.85
N GLN A 189 4.90 -5.23 -16.64
CA GLN A 189 6.01 -6.14 -16.83
C GLN A 189 7.05 -5.98 -15.71
N ILE A 190 7.43 -7.10 -15.10
CA ILE A 190 8.47 -7.18 -14.08
C ILE A 190 9.51 -8.18 -14.56
N ASP A 191 10.73 -7.70 -14.86
CA ASP A 191 11.83 -8.58 -15.23
C ASP A 191 12.48 -9.17 -13.98
N HIS A 192 11.94 -10.30 -13.52
CA HIS A 192 12.46 -11.03 -12.36
C HIS A 192 12.51 -12.54 -12.66
N PRO A 193 13.59 -13.25 -12.31
CA PRO A 193 13.77 -14.67 -12.65
C PRO A 193 12.72 -15.59 -12.01
N SER A 194 12.21 -15.24 -10.83
CA SER A 194 11.19 -16.02 -10.12
C SER A 194 9.76 -15.85 -10.69
N LEU A 195 9.54 -14.90 -11.59
CA LEU A 195 8.21 -14.61 -12.14
C LEU A 195 7.93 -15.40 -13.43
N LEU A 196 6.65 -15.70 -13.63
CA LEU A 196 6.12 -16.31 -14.86
C LEU A 196 5.65 -15.24 -15.84
N ASP A 197 5.43 -15.63 -17.09
CA ASP A 197 5.02 -14.70 -18.14
C ASP A 197 3.72 -13.98 -17.80
N ARG A 198 2.72 -14.71 -17.31
CA ARG A 198 1.53 -14.18 -16.65
C ARG A 198 1.52 -14.74 -15.24
N HIS A 199 1.71 -13.88 -14.25
CA HIS A 199 1.96 -14.32 -12.88
C HIS A 199 0.77 -14.04 -11.98
N ALA A 200 0.27 -12.81 -12.00
CA ALA A 200 -0.88 -12.41 -11.21
C ALA A 200 -1.72 -11.38 -11.95
N GLU A 201 -2.96 -11.19 -11.52
CA GLU A 201 -3.86 -10.21 -12.10
C GLU A 201 -4.67 -9.50 -11.01
N ILE A 202 -4.62 -8.17 -11.01
CA ILE A 202 -5.38 -7.36 -10.07
C ILE A 202 -6.66 -6.91 -10.74
N PHE A 203 -7.78 -7.07 -10.07
CA PHE A 203 -9.10 -6.68 -10.56
C PHE A 203 -9.91 -6.01 -9.44
N TYR A 204 -11.04 -5.41 -9.79
CA TYR A 204 -11.87 -4.67 -8.84
C TYR A 204 -13.33 -5.10 -8.96
N VAL A 205 -13.91 -5.55 -7.85
CA VAL A 205 -15.28 -6.06 -7.76
C VAL A 205 -15.88 -5.58 -6.44
N GLU A 206 -17.14 -5.15 -6.48
CA GLU A 206 -17.93 -4.78 -5.28
C GLU A 206 -17.25 -3.76 -4.34
N GLY A 207 -16.54 -2.77 -4.91
CA GLY A 207 -15.90 -1.73 -4.10
C GLY A 207 -14.47 -2.07 -3.65
N GLN A 208 -13.97 -3.27 -3.97
CA GLN A 208 -12.74 -3.81 -3.41
C GLN A 208 -11.76 -4.30 -4.49
N TYR A 209 -10.47 -4.11 -4.24
CA TYR A 209 -9.42 -4.70 -5.08
C TYR A 209 -9.20 -6.15 -4.70
N TRP A 210 -8.97 -6.97 -5.71
CA TRP A 210 -8.67 -8.39 -5.56
C TRP A 210 -7.43 -8.72 -6.39
N ILE A 211 -6.70 -9.72 -5.96
CA ILE A 211 -5.59 -10.31 -6.69
C ILE A 211 -5.95 -11.74 -7.06
N LYS A 212 -5.60 -12.13 -8.28
CA LYS A 212 -5.74 -13.49 -8.80
C LYS A 212 -4.37 -14.10 -9.03
N ASP A 213 -4.19 -15.34 -8.60
CA ASP A 213 -3.02 -16.13 -8.96
C ASP A 213 -3.23 -16.73 -10.37
N LEU A 214 -2.32 -16.42 -11.30
CA LEU A 214 -2.33 -16.97 -12.68
C LEU A 214 -1.25 -18.04 -12.89
N THR A 215 -0.44 -18.32 -11.87
CA THR A 215 0.67 -19.28 -11.90
C THR A 215 0.20 -20.73 -11.89
N GLY A 216 -0.99 -20.99 -11.32
CA GLY A 216 -1.49 -22.34 -11.08
C GLY A 216 -0.65 -23.13 -10.06
N ARG A 217 0.24 -22.46 -9.33
CA ARG A 217 1.18 -23.04 -8.37
C ARG A 217 1.08 -22.42 -6.97
N HIS A 218 0.11 -21.53 -6.74
CA HIS A 218 -0.13 -20.88 -5.45
C HIS A 218 1.13 -20.14 -4.98
N LEU A 219 1.80 -19.46 -5.90
CA LEU A 219 3.02 -18.72 -5.62
C LEU A 219 2.73 -17.34 -5.04
N VAL A 220 1.58 -16.78 -5.41
CA VAL A 220 1.14 -15.48 -4.89
C VAL A 220 0.66 -15.67 -3.45
N SER A 221 1.06 -14.78 -2.55
CA SER A 221 0.67 -14.83 -1.14
C SER A 221 0.32 -13.44 -0.61
N ILE A 222 -0.57 -13.41 0.38
CA ILE A 222 -0.92 -12.21 1.14
C ILE A 222 -0.52 -12.43 2.59
N ASN A 223 0.27 -11.52 3.15
CA ASN A 223 0.80 -11.59 4.51
C ASN A 223 1.53 -12.91 4.81
N GLY A 224 2.19 -13.48 3.79
CA GLY A 224 2.89 -14.77 3.86
C GLY A 224 2.00 -16.01 3.66
N ASN A 225 0.69 -15.84 3.53
CA ASN A 225 -0.24 -16.95 3.28
C ASN A 225 -0.52 -17.06 1.78
N PRO A 226 -0.20 -18.21 1.13
CA PRO A 226 -0.54 -18.44 -0.27
C PRO A 226 -2.03 -18.26 -0.51
N ILE A 227 -2.36 -17.57 -1.61
CA ILE A 227 -3.74 -17.46 -2.06
C ILE A 227 -4.07 -18.67 -2.94
N ASP A 228 -5.34 -19.07 -2.96
CA ASP A 228 -5.79 -20.14 -3.86
C ASP A 228 -5.97 -19.58 -5.28
N LEU A 229 -7.21 -19.34 -5.72
CA LEU A 229 -7.49 -18.74 -7.03
C LEU A 229 -7.42 -17.22 -7.00
N GLY A 230 -7.82 -16.60 -5.89
CA GLY A 230 -7.80 -15.17 -5.73
C GLY A 230 -8.19 -14.76 -4.32
N ALA A 231 -7.79 -13.56 -3.92
CA ALA A 231 -8.02 -13.04 -2.59
C ALA A 231 -8.25 -11.51 -2.62
N PRO A 232 -9.01 -10.97 -1.65
CA PRO A 232 -9.18 -9.53 -1.52
C PRO A 232 -7.91 -8.86 -1.02
N LEU A 233 -7.66 -7.63 -1.46
CA LEU A 233 -6.57 -6.78 -0.98
C LEU A 233 -7.12 -5.74 0.01
N ASN A 234 -6.68 -5.84 1.26
CA ASN A 234 -7.01 -4.90 2.32
C ASN A 234 -5.84 -3.94 2.56
N PRO A 235 -6.11 -2.69 2.98
CA PRO A 235 -5.05 -1.76 3.36
C PRO A 235 -4.07 -2.40 4.35
N ASP A 236 -2.79 -2.13 4.13
CA ASP A 236 -1.63 -2.69 4.82
C ASP A 236 -1.25 -4.14 4.49
N ASP A 237 -1.99 -4.84 3.62
CA ASP A 237 -1.62 -6.18 3.16
C ASP A 237 -0.28 -6.20 2.42
N ILE A 238 0.53 -7.22 2.71
CA ILE A 238 1.76 -7.52 2.00
C ILE A 238 1.48 -8.59 0.94
N LEU A 239 1.38 -8.18 -0.31
CA LEU A 239 1.24 -9.02 -1.48
C LEU A 239 2.63 -9.47 -1.97
N SER A 240 2.98 -10.73 -1.81
CA SER A 240 4.19 -11.32 -2.38
C SER A 240 3.83 -12.07 -3.66
N LEU A 241 4.48 -11.77 -4.77
CA LEU A 241 4.26 -12.52 -6.01
C LEU A 241 4.90 -13.91 -5.93
N THR A 242 6.07 -14.00 -5.30
CA THR A 242 6.73 -15.27 -5.01
C THR A 242 7.41 -15.22 -3.64
N PRO A 243 7.68 -16.37 -2.98
CA PRO A 243 8.38 -16.40 -1.69
C PRO A 243 9.76 -15.70 -1.70
N GLU A 244 10.50 -15.85 -2.81
CA GLU A 244 11.86 -15.32 -3.02
C GLU A 244 11.87 -14.22 -4.08
N GLY A 245 10.83 -13.40 -4.15
CA GLY A 245 10.74 -12.37 -5.19
C GLY A 245 9.96 -11.16 -4.77
N PRO A 246 9.49 -10.36 -5.74
CA PRO A 246 8.99 -9.04 -5.47
C PRO A 246 7.72 -9.07 -4.63
N ALA A 247 7.69 -8.17 -3.66
CA ALA A 247 6.60 -8.02 -2.74
C ALA A 247 6.14 -6.57 -2.71
N PHE A 248 4.85 -6.39 -2.42
CA PHE A 248 4.18 -5.12 -2.51
C PHE A 248 3.31 -4.93 -1.28
N LYS A 249 3.44 -3.79 -0.62
CA LYS A 249 2.47 -3.36 0.36
C LYS A 249 1.30 -2.67 -0.33
N PHE A 250 0.09 -3.14 -0.08
CA PHE A 250 -1.14 -2.50 -0.53
C PHE A 250 -1.53 -1.39 0.45
N LEU A 251 -1.59 -0.14 -0.02
CA LEU A 251 -1.91 1.01 0.84
C LEU A 251 -3.40 1.40 0.78
N GLY A 252 -4.26 0.55 0.22
CA GLY A 252 -5.65 0.93 -0.07
C GLY A 252 -5.77 1.83 -1.30
N GLY A 253 -6.99 1.90 -1.84
CA GLY A 253 -7.31 2.77 -2.99
C GLY A 253 -6.54 2.43 -4.27
N GLY A 254 -6.14 1.17 -4.45
CA GLY A 254 -5.41 0.73 -5.65
C GLY A 254 -3.93 1.07 -5.66
N ARG A 255 -3.27 1.14 -4.50
CA ARG A 255 -1.84 1.50 -4.41
C ARG A 255 -1.01 0.32 -3.96
N LEU A 256 0.00 -0.05 -4.75
CA LEU A 256 0.96 -1.11 -4.45
C LEU A 256 2.37 -0.52 -4.48
N LEU A 257 3.05 -0.56 -3.34
CA LEU A 257 4.44 -0.14 -3.21
C LEU A 257 5.33 -1.35 -2.98
N GLU A 258 6.41 -1.48 -3.74
CA GLU A 258 7.43 -2.48 -3.45
C GLU A 258 7.93 -2.36 -2.00
N VAL A 259 8.05 -3.50 -1.35
CA VAL A 259 8.67 -3.66 -0.03
C VAL A 259 9.69 -4.78 -0.10
N GLU A 260 10.79 -4.61 0.63
CA GLU A 260 11.77 -5.68 0.84
C GLU A 260 11.22 -6.59 1.95
N ILE A 261 10.99 -7.86 1.63
CA ILE A 261 10.67 -8.85 2.66
C ILE A 261 11.99 -9.29 3.28
N ASP A 262 12.38 -8.67 4.39
CA ASP A 262 13.38 -9.28 5.26
C ASP A 262 12.79 -10.59 5.79
N ALA A 263 13.39 -11.72 5.42
CA ALA A 263 12.96 -13.07 5.80
C ALA A 263 13.04 -13.34 7.33
N GLN A 264 13.27 -12.33 8.17
CA GLN A 264 13.42 -12.40 9.62
C GLN A 264 12.73 -11.21 10.30
N SER A 265 11.41 -11.26 10.42
CA SER A 265 10.68 -10.54 11.47
C SER A 265 9.72 -11.52 12.13
N PRO A 266 9.89 -11.82 13.44
CA PRO A 266 9.05 -12.78 14.13
C PRO A 266 7.62 -12.27 14.17
N GLN A 267 6.68 -13.08 13.68
CA GLN A 267 5.26 -12.83 13.80
C GLN A 267 4.88 -12.66 15.28
N PRO A 268 3.99 -11.72 15.65
CA PRO A 268 3.44 -11.70 16.98
C PRO A 268 2.52 -12.92 17.15
N SER A 269 3.05 -14.00 17.71
CA SER A 269 2.25 -15.13 18.15
C SER A 269 1.36 -14.66 19.30
N HIS A 270 0.06 -14.52 19.04
CA HIS A 270 -0.94 -14.50 20.09
C HIS A 270 -0.95 -15.88 20.76
N SER A 271 -0.36 -15.97 21.95
CA SER A 271 -0.56 -17.10 22.86
C SER A 271 -0.93 -16.54 24.23
N ASN A 272 -2.23 -16.53 24.47
CA ASN A 272 -2.80 -16.43 25.80
C ASN A 272 -2.65 -17.80 26.49
N SER A 273 -1.83 -17.91 27.53
CA SER A 273 -2.09 -18.71 28.74
C SER A 273 -0.82 -18.91 29.58
N GLY A 274 -0.89 -18.48 30.85
CA GLY A 274 -0.25 -19.20 31.96
C GLY A 274 1.18 -18.79 32.34
N GLU A 275 1.30 -17.85 33.28
CA GLU A 275 2.34 -17.89 34.32
C GLU A 275 2.28 -19.24 35.06
N PRO A 276 3.42 -19.81 35.53
CA PRO A 276 4.04 -19.31 36.77
C PRO A 276 5.59 -19.29 36.81
N LEU A 277 6.08 -18.25 37.52
CA LEU A 277 7.21 -18.19 38.46
C LEU A 277 8.30 -19.29 38.43
N GLU A 278 9.54 -18.90 38.13
CA GLU A 278 10.80 -19.36 38.79
C GLU A 278 11.98 -18.55 38.20
N GLU A 279 12.56 -17.61 38.94
CA GLU A 279 13.75 -17.73 39.81
C GLU A 279 14.99 -17.07 39.17
N ALA A 280 15.44 -15.97 39.78
CA ALA A 280 16.66 -15.25 39.42
C ALA A 280 17.91 -15.96 39.95
N PRO A 281 19.08 -15.78 39.31
CA PRO A 281 20.21 -15.36 40.13
C PRO A 281 21.16 -14.33 39.50
N GLN A 282 21.39 -13.28 40.30
CA GLN A 282 22.70 -12.79 40.75
C GLN A 282 23.77 -12.30 39.74
N ARG A 283 23.75 -10.96 39.58
CA ARG A 283 24.87 -10.00 39.66
C ARG A 283 26.25 -10.52 40.13
N LYS A 284 27.32 -10.28 39.36
CA LYS A 284 28.69 -10.05 39.88
C LYS A 284 29.64 -9.27 38.93
N LYS A 285 29.98 -8.06 39.39
CA LYS A 285 31.29 -7.35 39.45
C LYS A 285 32.09 -6.98 38.18
N LYS A 286 32.22 -5.65 38.05
CA LYS A 286 33.30 -4.83 37.46
C LYS A 286 34.71 -5.42 37.54
N LYS A 287 35.51 -5.20 36.48
CA LYS A 287 36.93 -4.83 36.59
C LYS A 287 37.33 -3.82 35.50
N MET A 288 37.79 -2.66 35.95
CA MET A 288 38.55 -1.64 35.20
C MET A 288 39.84 -2.24 34.68
N HIS A 289 40.24 -1.96 33.43
CA HIS A 289 41.64 -1.95 33.02
C HIS A 289 41.99 -0.62 32.35
N GLN A 290 42.98 0.00 32.96
CA GLN A 290 43.68 1.24 32.66
C GLN A 290 44.79 0.91 31.66
N TRP A 291 44.99 1.73 30.62
CA TRP A 291 46.19 1.70 29.78
C TRP A 291 46.76 3.11 29.66
N GLU A 292 48.03 3.25 30.05
CA GLU A 292 48.83 4.47 29.99
C GLU A 292 49.68 4.55 28.71
N ARG A 293 49.67 5.75 28.14
CA ARG A 293 50.77 6.55 27.56
C ARG A 293 52.04 5.87 27.00
N GLN A 294 52.28 6.12 25.71
CA GLN A 294 53.57 6.44 25.06
C GLN A 294 53.24 7.44 23.93
N GLY A 295 53.96 8.51 23.56
CA GLY A 295 55.25 9.13 23.88
C GLY A 295 55.34 10.44 23.05
N PRO A 296 56.37 11.30 23.22
CA PRO A 296 56.23 12.76 23.10
C PRO A 296 56.64 13.43 21.77
N PHE A 297 56.28 14.71 21.73
CA PHE A 297 56.34 15.73 20.68
C PHE A 297 57.75 16.33 20.43
N PHE A 298 57.90 16.89 19.24
CA PHE A 298 59.07 17.55 18.61
C PHE A 298 59.75 18.69 19.39
N GLN A 299 61.07 18.84 19.18
CA GLN A 299 61.75 20.14 19.09
C GLN A 299 62.78 20.08 17.95
N ASN A 300 62.76 21.07 17.05
CA ASN A 300 63.87 21.36 16.15
C ASN A 300 64.10 22.88 16.17
N THR A 301 65.37 23.27 16.32
CA THR A 301 65.89 24.63 16.09
C THR A 301 66.57 24.64 14.73
#